data_AF-A0A8J2XYW5-F1
#
_entry.id   AF-A0A8J2XYW5-F1
#
_cell.length_a   1.000
_cell.length_b   1.000
_cell.length_c   1.000
_cell.angle_alpha   90.00
_cell.angle_beta   90.00
_cell.angle_gamma   90.00
#
_symmetry.space_group_name_H-M   'P 1'
#
loop_
_entity.id
_entity.type
_entity.pdbx_description
1 polymer ?
#
loop_
_entity_poly.entity_id
_entity_poly.type
_entity_poly.pdbx_seq_one_letter_code
_entity_poly.pdbx_strand_id
1 'polypeptide(L)'
;MSGQTATQFERIERIGKHLFGVAACVLVLPESQHGRQQTPAHVFCAQPALPDDLQILPEKQTPFQPALGQVGQIEVRFQLRQPLRDASGTVVGLLGLLHDRPRAFTAGDRELLADLLALAEREWHLSSSSSGAGSVAR
;
A
#
# COMPACT_ATOMS: atom_id res chain seq x y z
N MET A 1 3.51 -19.06 -22.40
CA MET A 1 2.94 -18.25 -21.31
C MET A 1 3.93 -18.30 -20.16
N SER A 2 4.92 -17.42 -20.16
CA SER A 2 5.94 -17.40 -19.11
C SER A 2 5.28 -16.88 -17.84
N GLY A 3 5.07 -17.76 -16.86
CA GLY A 3 4.59 -17.38 -15.53
C GLY A 3 5.66 -16.54 -14.86
N GLN A 4 5.56 -15.22 -14.98
CA GLN A 4 6.42 -14.31 -14.25
C GLN A 4 6.03 -14.41 -12.78
N THR A 5 6.95 -14.91 -11.94
CA THR A 5 6.71 -15.06 -10.51
C THR A 5 6.44 -13.69 -9.91
N ALA A 6 5.31 -13.53 -9.21
CA ALA A 6 4.98 -12.29 -8.53
C ALA A 6 6.07 -11.91 -7.50
N THR A 7 6.45 -10.65 -7.48
CA THR A 7 7.35 -10.08 -6.46
C THR A 7 6.75 -10.27 -5.07
N GLN A 8 7.59 -10.23 -4.03
CA GLN A 8 7.11 -10.40 -2.66
C GLN A 8 6.13 -9.28 -2.25
N PHE A 9 6.34 -8.05 -2.72
CA PHE A 9 5.40 -6.95 -2.53
C PHE A 9 4.03 -7.20 -3.19
N GLU A 10 4.00 -7.74 -4.41
CA GLU A 10 2.73 -8.12 -5.08
C GLU A 10 2.01 -9.25 -4.32
N ARG A 11 2.75 -10.16 -3.68
CA ARG A 11 2.16 -11.18 -2.81
C ARG A 11 1.54 -10.56 -1.57
N ILE A 12 2.22 -9.60 -0.93
CA ILE A 12 1.72 -8.88 0.25
C ILE A 12 0.45 -8.11 -0.10
N GLU A 13 0.44 -7.36 -1.21
CA GLU A 13 -0.76 -6.66 -1.68
C GLU A 13 -1.93 -7.60 -1.95
N ARG A 14 -1.68 -8.73 -2.61
CA ARG A 14 -2.71 -9.73 -2.86
C ARG A 14 -3.28 -10.27 -1.55
N ILE A 15 -2.44 -10.54 -0.55
CA ILE A 15 -2.88 -10.98 0.78
C ILE A 15 -3.72 -9.90 1.44
N GLY A 16 -3.22 -8.66 1.49
CA GLY A 16 -3.94 -7.52 2.07
C GLY A 16 -5.30 -7.28 1.43
N LYS A 17 -5.38 -7.36 0.10
CA LYS A 17 -6.66 -7.25 -0.63
C LYS A 17 -7.70 -8.23 -0.11
N HIS A 18 -7.31 -9.50 0.09
CA HIS A 18 -8.22 -10.53 0.59
C HIS A 18 -8.54 -10.36 2.07
N LEU A 19 -7.53 -10.06 2.90
CA LEU A 19 -7.71 -9.85 4.35
C LEU A 19 -8.71 -8.73 4.66
N PHE A 20 -8.63 -7.62 3.92
CA PHE A 20 -9.50 -6.46 4.15
C PHE A 20 -10.77 -6.47 3.30
N GLY A 21 -10.93 -7.40 2.36
CA GLY A 21 -12.08 -7.44 1.45
C GLY A 21 -12.24 -6.17 0.60
N VAL A 22 -11.12 -5.53 0.25
CA VAL A 22 -11.11 -4.24 -0.47
C VAL A 22 -10.98 -4.43 -1.98
N ALA A 23 -11.31 -3.39 -2.76
CA ALA A 23 -11.22 -3.45 -4.21
C ALA A 23 -9.75 -3.47 -4.68
N ALA A 24 -8.89 -2.71 -4.00
CA ALA A 24 -7.45 -2.72 -4.19
C ALA A 24 -6.70 -2.56 -2.86
N CYS A 25 -5.54 -3.23 -2.78
CA CYS A 25 -4.53 -3.04 -1.75
C CYS A 25 -3.21 -2.82 -2.48
N VAL A 26 -2.53 -1.71 -2.22
CA VAL A 26 -1.32 -1.32 -2.95
C VAL A 26 -0.21 -0.87 -2.01
N LEU A 27 1.02 -1.24 -2.32
CA LEU A 27 2.24 -0.71 -1.75
C LEU A 27 2.83 0.28 -2.74
N VAL A 28 2.80 1.56 -2.38
CA VAL A 28 3.42 2.64 -3.15
C VAL A 28 4.82 2.83 -2.58
N LEU A 29 5.80 2.54 -3.43
CA LEU A 29 7.23 2.58 -3.11
C LEU A 29 7.94 3.51 -4.12
N PRO A 30 9.08 4.12 -3.76
CA PRO A 30 9.92 4.90 -4.68
C PRO A 30 10.24 4.14 -5.96
N GLU A 31 10.08 4.82 -7.12
CA GLU A 31 10.17 4.26 -8.48
C GLU A 31 11.47 3.47 -8.76
N SER A 32 12.57 3.81 -8.09
CA SER A 32 13.90 3.28 -8.40
C SER A 32 14.13 1.84 -7.96
N GLN A 33 13.22 1.21 -7.22
CA GLN A 33 13.60 0.02 -6.44
C GLN A 33 13.10 -1.34 -6.95
N HIS A 34 12.04 -1.46 -7.78
CA HIS A 34 11.40 -2.79 -7.91
C HIS A 34 10.89 -3.24 -9.29
N GLY A 35 11.21 -2.55 -10.40
CA GLY A 35 10.90 -3.04 -11.76
C GLY A 35 9.41 -3.39 -11.99
N ARG A 36 8.54 -2.78 -11.20
CA ARG A 36 7.16 -3.20 -11.00
C ARG A 36 6.23 -2.30 -11.81
N GLN A 37 5.23 -2.89 -12.47
CA GLN A 37 4.20 -2.11 -13.13
C GLN A 37 3.28 -1.44 -12.10
N GLN A 38 3.26 -0.11 -12.13
CA GLN A 38 2.28 0.66 -11.38
C GLN A 38 0.90 0.52 -12.03
N THR A 39 -0.12 0.32 -11.19
CA THR A 39 -1.53 0.33 -11.60
C THR A 39 -2.13 1.71 -11.32
N PRO A 40 -3.32 2.02 -11.88
CA PRO A 40 -4.04 3.24 -11.52
C PRO A 40 -4.28 3.39 -10.00
N ALA A 41 -4.40 2.28 -9.25
CA ALA A 41 -4.56 2.33 -7.80
C ALA A 41 -3.28 2.80 -7.09
N HIS A 42 -2.10 2.49 -7.62
CA HIS A 42 -0.82 3.01 -7.11
C HIS A 42 -0.75 4.52 -7.28
N VAL A 43 -1.07 5.01 -8.48
CA VAL A 43 -1.07 6.45 -8.79
C VAL A 43 -2.07 7.19 -7.91
N PHE A 44 -3.27 6.63 -7.74
CA PHE A 44 -4.30 7.22 -6.88
C PHE A 44 -3.88 7.29 -5.41
N CYS A 45 -3.24 6.25 -4.87
CA CYS A 45 -2.79 6.24 -3.48
C CYS A 45 -1.53 7.10 -3.23
N ALA A 46 -0.71 7.30 -4.25
CA ALA A 46 0.48 8.14 -4.21
C ALA A 46 0.15 9.64 -4.09
N GLN A 47 -1.12 10.02 -4.30
CA GLN A 47 -1.59 11.39 -4.23
C GLN A 47 -2.63 11.59 -3.10
N PRO A 48 -2.66 12.76 -2.43
CA PRO A 48 -1.61 13.79 -2.42
C PRO A 48 -0.33 13.25 -1.74
N ALA A 49 0.61 14.11 -1.34
CA ALA A 49 1.87 13.67 -0.70
C ALA A 49 1.69 12.57 0.37
N LEU A 50 2.73 11.75 0.55
CA LEU A 50 2.77 10.72 1.58
C LEU A 50 2.39 11.33 2.94
N PRO A 51 1.43 10.74 3.67
CA PRO A 51 1.08 11.24 4.98
C PRO A 51 2.18 10.86 5.98
N ASP A 52 2.29 11.60 7.08
CA ASP A 52 3.15 11.20 8.20
C ASP A 52 2.48 10.13 9.08
N ASP A 53 1.15 10.12 9.13
CA ASP A 53 0.38 9.21 9.98
C ASP A 53 -0.73 8.49 9.21
N LEU A 54 -1.40 7.55 9.87
CA LEU A 54 -2.57 6.86 9.35
C LEU A 54 -3.64 7.86 8.89
N GLN A 55 -4.00 7.80 7.62
CA GLN A 55 -5.10 8.57 7.05
C GLN A 55 -6.23 7.63 6.65
N ILE A 56 -7.45 7.91 7.11
CA ILE A 56 -8.67 7.18 6.74
C ILE A 56 -9.64 8.19 6.15
N LEU A 57 -10.04 7.95 4.90
CA LEU A 57 -10.94 8.80 4.16
C LEU A 57 -12.17 8.01 3.70
N PRO A 58 -13.38 8.54 3.90
CA PRO A 58 -13.69 9.69 4.74
C PRO A 58 -13.54 9.36 6.25
N GLU A 59 -13.16 10.33 7.08
CA GLU A 59 -12.90 10.11 8.53
C GLU A 59 -14.14 9.64 9.30
N LYS A 60 -15.31 10.15 8.91
CA LYS A 60 -16.61 9.71 9.41
C LYS A 60 -17.31 8.97 8.30
N GLN A 61 -18.09 7.95 8.62
CA GLN A 61 -18.89 7.28 7.60
C GLN A 61 -20.29 7.88 7.56
N THR A 62 -20.70 8.37 6.40
CA THR A 62 -22.09 8.75 6.17
C THR A 62 -22.54 8.23 4.80
N PRO A 63 -23.83 7.89 4.61
CA PRO A 63 -24.32 7.41 3.32
C PRO A 63 -24.17 8.41 2.16
N PHE A 64 -24.02 9.70 2.47
CA PHE A 64 -24.07 10.81 1.51
C PHE A 64 -22.70 11.42 1.19
N GLN A 65 -21.61 10.73 1.52
CA GLN A 65 -20.29 11.23 1.19
C GLN A 65 -20.01 11.20 -0.32
N PRO A 66 -19.40 12.27 -0.86
CA PRO A 66 -18.96 12.26 -2.24
C PRO A 66 -17.90 11.17 -2.43
N ALA A 67 -17.82 10.65 -3.66
CA ALA A 67 -16.71 9.80 -4.04
C ALA A 67 -15.38 10.56 -3.90
N LEU A 68 -14.33 9.85 -3.48
CA LEU A 68 -12.97 10.39 -3.38
C LEU A 68 -12.33 10.54 -4.77
N GLY A 69 -12.85 9.82 -5.75
CA GLY A 69 -12.43 9.87 -7.15
C GLY A 69 -12.66 8.54 -7.87
N GLN A 70 -12.09 8.40 -9.05
CA GLN A 70 -12.26 7.22 -9.90
C GLN A 70 -10.92 6.57 -10.24
N VAL A 71 -10.86 5.25 -10.09
CA VAL A 71 -9.70 4.41 -10.38
C VAL A 71 -10.11 3.30 -11.33
N GLY A 72 -9.86 3.48 -12.63
CA GLY A 72 -10.40 2.59 -13.66
C GLY A 72 -11.93 2.56 -13.60
N GLN A 73 -12.51 1.40 -13.31
CA GLN A 73 -13.96 1.21 -13.17
C GLN A 73 -14.46 1.33 -11.71
N ILE A 74 -13.58 1.66 -10.76
CA ILE A 74 -13.89 1.75 -9.34
C ILE A 74 -14.16 3.22 -8.99
N GLU A 75 -15.36 3.54 -8.53
CA GLU A 75 -15.66 4.81 -7.87
C GLU A 75 -15.26 4.71 -6.39
N VAL A 76 -14.14 5.31 -6.00
CA VAL A 76 -13.56 5.14 -4.67
C VAL A 76 -14.39 5.88 -3.63
N ARG A 77 -14.89 5.15 -2.62
CA ARG A 77 -15.68 5.69 -1.51
C ARG A 77 -15.04 5.45 -0.14
N PHE A 78 -13.97 4.66 -0.10
CA PHE A 78 -13.13 4.47 1.07
C PHE A 78 -11.67 4.39 0.62
N GLN A 79 -10.81 5.12 1.32
CA GLN A 79 -9.38 5.05 1.18
C GLN A 79 -8.73 5.02 2.56
N LEU A 80 -7.75 4.14 2.72
CA LEU A 80 -6.83 4.15 3.86
C LEU A 80 -5.42 4.31 3.31
N ARG A 81 -4.61 5.19 3.90
CA ARG A 81 -3.20 5.38 3.58
C ARG A 81 -2.41 5.28 4.87
N GLN A 82 -1.51 4.32 4.92
CA GLN A 82 -0.67 4.06 6.08
C GLN A 82 0.80 4.09 5.66
N PRO A 83 1.63 4.99 6.22
CA PRO A 83 3.04 5.08 5.86
C PRO A 83 3.79 3.79 6.19
N LEU A 84 4.70 3.38 5.31
CA LEU A 84 5.75 2.41 5.64
C LEU A 84 6.97 3.16 6.15
N ARG A 85 7.59 2.65 7.20
CA ARG A 85 8.80 3.23 7.78
C ARG A 85 9.97 2.26 7.71
N ASP A 86 11.17 2.81 7.53
CA ASP A 86 12.39 2.03 7.72
C ASP A 86 12.78 1.94 9.20
N ALA A 87 13.90 1.28 9.49
CA ALA A 87 14.41 1.11 10.85
C ALA A 87 14.77 2.43 11.55
N SER A 88 14.98 3.53 10.79
CA SER A 88 15.22 4.86 11.35
C SER A 88 13.92 5.62 11.65
N GLY A 89 12.77 5.06 11.29
CA GLY A 89 11.47 5.71 11.36
C GLY A 89 11.17 6.62 10.17
N THR A 90 12.03 6.66 9.15
CA THR A 90 11.83 7.49 7.96
C THR A 90 10.74 6.87 7.08
N VAL A 91 9.82 7.70 6.57
CA VAL A 91 8.78 7.25 5.63
C VAL A 91 9.42 6.87 4.30
N VAL A 92 9.27 5.61 3.92
CA VAL A 92 9.85 5.04 2.69
C VAL A 92 8.81 4.62 1.66
N GLY A 93 7.52 4.73 2.00
CA GLY A 93 6.40 4.41 1.10
C GLY A 93 5.07 4.51 1.84
N LEU A 94 3.99 4.02 1.21
CA LEU A 94 2.72 3.78 1.91
C LEU A 94 2.06 2.46 1.49
N LEU A 95 1.28 1.89 2.41
CA LEU A 95 0.25 0.90 2.17
C LEU A 95 -1.08 1.63 1.97
N GLY A 96 -1.70 1.43 0.81
CA GLY A 96 -2.99 1.98 0.42
C GLY A 96 -4.06 0.90 0.35
N LEU A 97 -5.24 1.14 0.92
CA LEU A 97 -6.44 0.34 0.71
C LEU A 97 -7.51 1.19 0.03
N LEU A 98 -8.17 0.65 -1.00
CA LEU A 98 -9.23 1.33 -1.74
C LEU A 98 -10.49 0.46 -1.83
N HIS A 99 -11.65 1.05 -1.61
CA HIS A 99 -12.93 0.36 -1.78
C HIS A 99 -13.98 1.26 -2.41
N ASP A 100 -14.95 0.63 -3.08
CA ASP A 100 -16.05 1.27 -3.81
C ASP A 100 -17.27 1.58 -2.92
N ARG A 101 -17.22 1.17 -1.65
CA ARG A 101 -18.26 1.43 -0.66
C ARG A 101 -17.67 2.07 0.59
N PRO A 102 -18.44 2.93 1.29
CA PRO A 102 -18.05 3.39 2.62
C PRO A 102 -17.78 2.20 3.53
N ARG A 103 -16.68 2.24 4.28
CA ARG A 103 -16.25 1.13 5.15
C ARG A 103 -15.79 1.63 6.52
N ALA A 104 -16.21 0.92 7.57
CA ALA A 104 -15.77 1.18 8.93
C ALA A 104 -14.37 0.60 9.09
N PHE A 105 -13.48 1.34 9.76
CA PHE A 105 -12.17 0.82 10.12
C PHE A 105 -12.16 0.43 11.59
N THR A 106 -12.27 -0.87 11.84
CA THR A 106 -12.49 -1.43 13.18
C THR A 106 -11.17 -1.61 13.94
N ALA A 107 -11.26 -1.99 15.22
CA ALA A 107 -10.09 -2.38 16.00
C ALA A 107 -9.38 -3.62 15.41
N GLY A 108 -10.15 -4.63 14.96
CA GLY A 108 -9.58 -5.80 14.31
C GLY A 108 -8.87 -5.47 12.99
N ASP A 109 -9.39 -4.50 12.22
CA ASP A 109 -8.70 -4.02 11.03
C ASP A 109 -7.36 -3.34 11.36
N ARG A 110 -7.24 -2.68 12.53
CA ARG A 110 -5.99 -2.06 12.98
C ARG A 110 -4.92 -3.10 13.28
N GLU A 111 -5.29 -4.21 13.92
CA GLU A 111 -4.38 -5.33 14.20
C GLU A 111 -3.87 -5.95 12.90
N LEU A 112 -4.78 -6.28 11.97
CA LEU A 112 -4.42 -6.82 10.66
C LEU A 112 -3.55 -5.84 9.85
N LEU A 113 -3.80 -4.53 9.98
CA LEU A 113 -3.01 -3.51 9.30
C LEU A 113 -1.58 -3.46 9.85
N ALA A 114 -1.41 -3.55 11.17
CA ALA A 114 -0.11 -3.59 11.82
C ALA A 114 0.70 -4.82 11.38
N ASP A 115 0.07 -5.99 11.32
CA ASP A 115 0.71 -7.22 10.86
C ASP A 115 1.15 -7.12 9.39
N LEU A 116 0.28 -6.61 8.52
CA LEU A 116 0.59 -6.48 7.09
C LEU A 116 1.69 -5.45 6.84
N LEU A 117 1.70 -4.34 7.61
CA LEU A 117 2.78 -3.36 7.57
C LEU A 117 4.11 -3.97 7.96
N ALA A 118 4.16 -4.69 9.09
CA ALA A 118 5.39 -5.31 9.56
C ALA A 118 5.99 -6.26 8.51
N LEU A 119 5.15 -6.99 7.77
CA LEU A 119 5.59 -7.82 6.65
C LEU A 119 6.18 -6.99 5.50
N ALA A 120 5.55 -5.87 5.16
CA ALA A 120 6.00 -5.01 4.06
C ALA A 120 7.27 -4.23 4.40
N GLU A 121 7.40 -3.71 5.62
CA GLU A 121 8.60 -3.04 6.12
C GLU A 121 9.79 -4.00 6.22
N ARG A 122 9.54 -5.24 6.68
CA ARG A 122 10.57 -6.28 6.66
C ARG A 122 11.04 -6.60 5.24
N GLU A 123 10.12 -6.71 4.30
CA GLU A 123 10.48 -6.97 2.90
C GLU A 123 11.26 -5.82 2.27
N TRP A 124 10.89 -4.58 2.59
CA TRP A 124 11.66 -3.39 2.21
C TRP A 124 13.09 -3.45 2.73
N HIS A 125 13.28 -3.81 4.00
CA HIS A 125 14.60 -3.93 4.59
C HIS A 125 15.46 -4.99 3.87
N LEU A 126 14.88 -6.17 3.58
CA LEU A 126 15.59 -7.23 2.85
C LEU A 126 15.95 -6.79 1.43
N SER A 127 15.02 -6.18 0.72
CA SER A 127 15.22 -5.74 -0.67
C SER A 127 16.28 -4.63 -0.77
N SER A 128 16.27 -3.65 0.14
CA SER A 128 17.27 -2.58 0.18
C SER A 128 18.68 -3.07 0.52
N SER A 129 18.80 -4.08 1.38
CA SER A 129 20.10 -4.69 1.74
C SER A 129 20.75 -5.46 0.58
N SER A 130 19.94 -6.09 -0.28
CA SER A 130 20.44 -6.83 -1.45
C SER A 130 21.00 -5.94 -2.57
N SER A 131 20.58 -4.67 -2.63
CA SER A 131 21.12 -3.69 -3.59
C SER A 131 22.48 -3.12 -3.16
N GLY A 132 22.91 -3.34 -1.91
CA GLY A 132 24.18 -2.84 -1.37
C GLY A 132 25.37 -3.81 -1.49
N ALA A 133 25.16 -5.07 -1.86
CA ALA A 133 26.20 -6.11 -1.86
C ALA A 133 27.01 -6.20 -3.18
N GLY A 134 26.93 -5.18 -4.05
CA GLY A 134 27.44 -5.23 -5.44
C GLY A 134 28.55 -4.26 -5.81
N SER A 135 29.25 -3.63 -4.86
CA SER A 135 30.40 -2.78 -5.19
C SER A 135 31.56 -2.94 -4.20
N VAL A 136 32.28 -4.06 -4.33
CA VAL A 136 33.71 -4.10 -4.03
C VAL A 136 34.36 -4.86 -5.19
N ALA A 137 34.69 -4.14 -6.25
CA ALA A 137 35.63 -4.61 -7.26
C ALA A 137 36.93 -3.81 -7.10
N ARG A 138 38.01 -4.58 -7.02
CA ARG A 138 39.41 -4.20 -6.80
C ARG A 138 39.98 -3.39 -7.97
#